data_AF-A0A7M1S1L7-F1
#
_entry.id   AF-A0A7M1S1L7-F1
#
_cell.length_a   1.000
_cell.length_b   1.000
_cell.length_c   1.000
_cell.angle_alpha   90.00
_cell.angle_beta   90.00
_cell.angle_gamma   90.00
#
_symmetry.space_group_name_H-M   'P 1'
#
loop_
_entity.id
_entity.type
_entity.pdbx_description
1 polymer ?
#
loop_
_entity_poly.entity_id
_entity_poly.type
_entity_poly.pdbx_seq_one_letter_code
_entity_poly.pdbx_strand_id
1 'polypeptide(L)'
;MNTDTLQQNPFSLVLSGGGALGIAHLGVLHDMEHKGLSPSEVVGTSMGGIIGACLSIGMDEAMIYEQIRSFVKVSNWIKFSFSGNAIVDNDKVASIFTTLFGERKMADTQIPLKLITTNLKSGKKRVFSAKDNVYIKDALLASMAIPGVYEEHTIEGEVYGDGFLCENLGISETSYKDVLAVDVLGEHSFEKELPDNFFKTHNVLEMFERSVRLLIYNQSRTILSYTDKNIVLIEPQTKDFSTYQFHKHEAIRTLGLGLL
;
A
#
# COMPACT_ATOMS: atom_id res chain seq x y z
N MET A 1 -14.96 -9.10 14.93
CA MET A 1 -15.91 -7.98 14.66
C MET A 1 -16.61 -8.27 13.35
N ASN A 2 -17.90 -7.97 13.19
CA ASN A 2 -18.58 -8.11 11.89
C ASN A 2 -18.68 -6.75 11.19
N THR A 3 -18.90 -6.74 9.88
CA THR A 3 -19.05 -5.54 9.04
C THR A 3 -20.21 -4.64 9.48
N ASP A 4 -21.23 -5.19 10.15
CA ASP A 4 -22.33 -4.43 10.76
C ASP A 4 -21.83 -3.37 11.76
N THR A 5 -20.73 -3.66 12.47
CA THR A 5 -20.17 -2.71 13.45
C THR A 5 -19.49 -1.52 12.75
N LEU A 6 -18.94 -1.73 11.56
CA LEU A 6 -18.32 -0.67 10.75
C LEU A 6 -19.35 0.29 10.15
N GLN A 7 -20.61 -0.13 9.96
CA GLN A 7 -21.69 0.77 9.53
C GLN A 7 -22.16 1.72 10.63
N GLN A 8 -21.97 1.36 11.89
CA GLN A 8 -22.53 2.08 13.05
C GLN A 8 -21.52 3.01 13.71
N ASN A 9 -20.22 2.74 13.57
CA ASN A 9 -19.15 3.48 14.23
C ASN A 9 -18.14 4.04 13.24
N PRO A 10 -17.51 5.20 13.54
CA PRO A 10 -16.31 5.66 12.84
C PRO A 10 -15.20 4.61 12.89
N PHE A 11 -14.63 4.29 11.73
CA PHE A 11 -13.56 3.30 11.62
C PHE A 11 -12.42 3.79 10.72
N SER A 12 -11.23 3.23 10.92
CA SER A 12 -10.06 3.44 10.06
C SER A 12 -10.02 2.38 8.96
N LEU A 13 -9.79 2.78 7.71
CA LEU A 13 -9.38 1.87 6.65
C LEU A 13 -7.85 1.81 6.60
N VAL A 14 -7.27 0.62 6.69
CA VAL A 14 -5.83 0.39 6.61
C VAL A 14 -5.52 -0.43 5.36
N LEU A 15 -4.72 0.11 4.45
CA LEU A 15 -4.35 -0.53 3.19
C LEU A 15 -2.84 -0.80 3.16
N SER A 16 -2.45 -2.07 3.21
CA SER A 16 -1.04 -2.47 3.22
C SER A 16 -0.32 -2.13 1.91
N GLY A 17 1.01 -2.01 1.98
CA GLY A 17 1.86 -2.07 0.78
C GLY A 17 1.90 -3.49 0.19
N GLY A 18 2.34 -3.58 -1.07
CA GLY A 18 2.43 -4.85 -1.79
C GLY A 18 2.71 -4.76 -3.30
N GLY A 19 3.16 -3.60 -3.80
CA GLY A 19 3.35 -3.37 -5.24
C GLY A 19 2.07 -3.68 -6.02
N ALA A 20 2.19 -4.44 -7.12
CA ALA A 20 1.07 -4.86 -7.94
C ALA A 20 -0.04 -5.59 -7.15
N LEU A 21 0.29 -6.30 -6.06
CA LEU A 21 -0.70 -7.01 -5.25
C LEU A 21 -1.67 -6.05 -4.54
N GLY A 22 -1.25 -4.80 -4.30
CA GLY A 22 -2.13 -3.77 -3.74
C GLY A 22 -3.35 -3.45 -4.62
N ILE A 23 -3.33 -3.83 -5.91
CA ILE A 23 -4.50 -3.71 -6.79
C ILE A 23 -5.70 -4.51 -6.25
N ALA A 24 -5.48 -5.55 -5.43
CA ALA A 24 -6.55 -6.29 -4.76
C ALA A 24 -7.37 -5.42 -3.79
N HIS A 25 -6.81 -4.31 -3.29
CA HIS A 25 -7.56 -3.35 -2.47
C HIS A 25 -8.79 -2.80 -3.20
N LEU A 26 -8.74 -2.67 -4.53
CA LEU A 26 -9.88 -2.23 -5.33
C LEU A 26 -11.06 -3.20 -5.25
N GLY A 27 -10.82 -4.51 -5.15
CA GLY A 27 -11.91 -5.46 -4.93
C GLY A 27 -12.60 -5.24 -3.58
N VAL A 28 -11.84 -4.91 -2.54
CA VAL A 28 -12.41 -4.60 -1.22
C VAL A 28 -13.14 -3.25 -1.25
N LEU A 29 -12.60 -2.23 -1.92
CA LEU A 29 -13.30 -0.96 -2.11
C LEU A 29 -14.62 -1.13 -2.86
N HIS A 30 -14.65 -2.01 -3.86
CA HIS A 30 -15.88 -2.35 -4.57
C HIS A 30 -16.95 -2.91 -3.61
N ASP A 31 -16.58 -3.85 -2.74
CA ASP A 31 -17.50 -4.40 -1.75
C ASP A 31 -17.93 -3.33 -0.73
N MET A 32 -17.01 -2.45 -0.29
CA MET A 32 -17.31 -1.34 0.62
C MET A 32 -18.36 -0.40 0.03
N GLU A 33 -18.19 -0.01 -1.23
CA GLU A 33 -19.15 0.86 -1.95
C GLU A 33 -20.54 0.22 -2.03
N HIS A 34 -20.62 -1.07 -2.37
CA HIS A 34 -21.89 -1.80 -2.45
C HIS A 34 -22.59 -1.92 -1.10
N LYS A 35 -21.83 -1.90 0.00
CA LYS A 35 -22.34 -1.93 1.38
C LYS A 35 -22.55 -0.54 1.98
N GLY A 36 -22.27 0.53 1.24
CA GLY A 36 -22.37 1.91 1.73
C GLY A 36 -21.39 2.22 2.88
N LEU A 37 -20.26 1.53 2.93
CA LEU A 37 -19.23 1.73 3.95
C LEU A 37 -18.28 2.85 3.55
N SER A 38 -18.13 3.86 4.40
CA SER A 38 -17.19 4.96 4.19
C SER A 38 -16.29 5.12 5.42
N PRO A 39 -14.95 5.05 5.26
CA PRO A 39 -14.05 5.16 6.39
C PRO A 39 -13.93 6.60 6.90
N SER A 40 -13.63 6.75 8.18
CA SER A 40 -13.43 8.05 8.83
C SER A 40 -11.98 8.54 8.76
N GLU A 41 -11.05 7.66 8.38
CA GLU A 41 -9.69 7.97 7.95
C GLU A 41 -9.14 6.82 7.10
N VAL A 42 -8.10 7.10 6.33
CA VAL A 42 -7.35 6.09 5.58
C VAL A 42 -5.89 6.12 6.00
N VAL A 43 -5.33 4.95 6.31
CA VAL A 43 -3.90 4.75 6.54
C VAL A 43 -3.37 3.85 5.43
N GLY A 44 -2.34 4.29 4.71
CA GLY A 44 -1.80 3.53 3.60
C GLY A 44 -0.28 3.55 3.53
N THR A 45 0.27 2.47 2.98
CA THR A 45 1.70 2.33 2.70
C THR A 45 1.89 1.94 1.24
N SER A 46 2.82 2.59 0.53
CA SER A 46 3.17 2.24 -0.86
C SER A 46 1.93 2.19 -1.77
N MET A 47 1.66 1.06 -2.46
CA MET A 47 0.44 0.90 -3.27
C MET A 47 -0.88 1.11 -2.49
N GLY A 48 -0.96 0.68 -1.23
CA GLY A 48 -2.10 0.97 -0.36
C GLY A 48 -2.24 2.47 -0.09
N GLY A 49 -1.12 3.20 -0.01
CA GLY A 49 -1.08 4.65 0.05
C GLY A 49 -1.62 5.32 -1.21
N ILE A 50 -1.24 4.84 -2.40
CA ILE A 50 -1.72 5.36 -3.69
C ILE A 50 -3.24 5.22 -3.81
N ILE A 51 -3.75 4.01 -3.59
CA ILE A 51 -5.20 3.72 -3.66
C ILE A 51 -5.94 4.52 -2.58
N GLY A 52 -5.40 4.54 -1.35
CA GLY A 52 -5.95 5.30 -0.25
C GLY A 52 -5.98 6.81 -0.49
N ALA A 53 -4.98 7.36 -1.16
CA ALA A 53 -4.93 8.78 -1.52
C ALA A 53 -5.99 9.14 -2.58
N CYS A 54 -6.17 8.29 -3.60
CA CYS A 54 -7.23 8.49 -4.59
C CYS A 54 -8.62 8.42 -3.95
N LEU A 55 -8.87 7.43 -3.08
CA LEU A 55 -10.10 7.35 -2.30
C LEU A 55 -10.30 8.60 -1.44
N SER A 56 -9.24 9.06 -0.78
CA SER A 56 -9.28 10.20 0.14
C SER A 56 -9.55 11.54 -0.56
N ILE A 57 -9.32 11.66 -1.87
CA ILE A 57 -9.73 12.84 -2.66
C ILE A 57 -11.13 12.69 -3.29
N GLY A 58 -11.85 11.61 -2.98
CA GLY A 58 -13.24 11.37 -3.36
C GLY A 58 -13.44 10.61 -4.67
N MET A 59 -12.44 9.84 -5.11
CA MET A 59 -12.62 8.90 -6.24
C MET A 59 -13.30 7.62 -5.77
N ASP A 60 -14.23 7.12 -6.57
CA ASP A 60 -14.80 5.78 -6.41
C ASP A 60 -13.86 4.70 -6.99
N GLU A 61 -14.13 3.44 -6.67
CA GLU A 61 -13.35 2.28 -7.09
C GLU A 61 -13.13 2.23 -8.59
N ALA A 62 -14.18 2.50 -9.38
CA ALA A 62 -14.13 2.48 -10.83
C ALA A 62 -13.17 3.56 -11.38
N MET A 63 -13.24 4.77 -10.84
CA MET A 63 -12.33 5.87 -11.18
C MET A 63 -10.89 5.54 -10.80
N ILE A 64 -10.66 5.00 -9.59
CA ILE A 64 -9.31 4.61 -9.15
C ILE A 64 -8.77 3.51 -10.07
N TYR A 65 -9.60 2.54 -10.43
CA TYR A 65 -9.20 1.46 -11.32
C TYR A 65 -8.79 1.96 -12.71
N GLU A 66 -9.48 2.94 -13.28
CA GLU A 66 -9.07 3.56 -14.55
C GLU A 66 -7.71 4.26 -14.45
N GLN A 67 -7.40 4.89 -13.31
CA GLN A 67 -6.07 5.46 -13.07
C GLN A 67 -5.00 4.37 -12.97
N ILE A 68 -5.28 3.26 -12.29
CA ILE A 68 -4.38 2.11 -12.23
C ILE A 68 -4.18 1.51 -13.62
N ARG A 69 -5.22 1.31 -14.42
CA ARG A 69 -5.11 0.82 -15.81
C ARG A 69 -4.23 1.74 -16.66
N SER A 70 -4.38 3.05 -16.48
CA SER A 70 -3.58 4.06 -17.18
C SER A 70 -2.12 3.99 -16.74
N PHE A 71 -1.87 3.90 -15.42
CA PHE A 71 -0.55 3.68 -14.83
C PHE A 71 0.11 2.43 -15.40
N VAL A 72 -0.58 1.29 -15.45
CA VAL A 72 -0.03 0.02 -15.96
C VAL A 72 0.36 0.12 -17.43
N LYS A 73 -0.47 0.76 -18.27
CA LYS A 73 -0.17 0.96 -19.69
C LYS A 73 1.11 1.76 -19.89
N VAL A 74 1.27 2.82 -19.10
CA VAL A 74 2.46 3.66 -19.18
C VAL A 74 3.64 3.02 -18.47
N SER A 75 3.46 2.10 -17.50
CA SER A 75 4.52 1.47 -16.70
C SER A 75 5.19 0.25 -17.36
N ASN A 76 4.94 -0.01 -18.64
CA ASN A 76 5.62 -1.07 -19.41
C ASN A 76 7.16 -0.88 -19.52
N TRP A 77 7.70 0.23 -19.01
CA TRP A 77 9.13 0.49 -18.86
C TRP A 77 9.71 0.10 -17.49
N ILE A 78 8.89 -0.30 -16.50
CA ILE A 78 9.39 -0.82 -15.21
C ILE A 78 10.01 -2.20 -15.47
N LYS A 79 11.29 -2.20 -15.85
CA LYS A 79 12.09 -3.40 -16.06
C LYS A 79 12.99 -3.58 -14.86
N PHE A 80 12.59 -4.40 -13.88
CA PHE A 80 13.41 -4.73 -12.71
C PHE A 80 14.82 -5.26 -13.12
N SER A 81 15.87 -4.43 -13.05
CA SER A 81 17.27 -4.82 -13.20
C SER A 81 18.09 -4.48 -11.95
N PHE A 82 18.41 -5.45 -11.11
CA PHE A 82 19.36 -5.25 -10.00
C PHE A 82 20.79 -5.02 -10.55
N SER A 83 21.11 -3.79 -10.96
CA SER A 83 22.44 -3.36 -11.40
C SER A 83 23.02 -2.19 -10.60
N GLY A 84 22.41 -1.84 -9.46
CA GLY A 84 22.98 -0.90 -8.48
C GLY A 84 22.60 0.57 -8.64
N ASN A 85 21.88 0.95 -9.70
CA ASN A 85 21.24 2.27 -9.83
C ASN A 85 19.72 2.06 -9.87
N ALA A 86 18.96 3.02 -9.32
CA ALA A 86 17.50 2.95 -9.32
C ALA A 86 16.97 2.62 -10.72
N ILE A 87 16.07 1.66 -10.77
CA ILE A 87 15.69 0.95 -11.99
C ILE A 87 14.55 1.69 -12.69
N VAL A 88 13.86 2.53 -11.93
CA VAL A 88 12.62 3.18 -12.30
C VAL A 88 12.83 4.69 -12.31
N ASP A 89 12.75 5.30 -13.49
CA ASP A 89 12.63 6.74 -13.74
C ASP A 89 11.49 7.37 -12.92
N ASN A 90 11.84 7.97 -11.78
CA ASN A 90 10.93 8.60 -10.84
C ASN A 90 10.11 9.74 -11.47
N ASP A 91 10.62 10.41 -12.52
CA ASP A 91 9.96 11.56 -13.14
C ASP A 91 8.60 11.19 -13.75
N LYS A 92 8.48 9.96 -14.27
CA LYS A 92 7.22 9.48 -14.86
C LYS A 92 6.15 9.24 -13.80
N VAL A 93 6.53 8.63 -12.68
CA VAL A 93 5.60 8.39 -11.55
C VAL A 93 5.20 9.74 -10.93
N ALA A 94 6.17 10.64 -10.75
CA ALA A 94 5.91 11.99 -10.26
C ALA A 94 4.95 12.78 -11.17
N SER A 95 5.07 12.63 -12.50
CA SER A 95 4.15 13.24 -13.47
C SER A 95 2.73 12.68 -13.36
N ILE A 96 2.58 11.37 -13.14
CA ILE A 96 1.27 10.74 -12.90
C ILE A 96 0.66 11.30 -11.62
N PHE A 97 1.41 11.38 -10.52
CA PHE A 97 0.92 11.96 -9.27
C PHE A 97 0.61 13.45 -9.39
N THR A 98 1.38 14.20 -10.17
CA THR A 98 1.08 15.60 -10.47
C THR A 98 -0.24 15.72 -11.23
N THR A 99 -0.52 14.82 -12.17
CA THR A 99 -1.79 14.81 -12.91
C THR A 99 -2.97 14.45 -12.00
N LEU A 100 -2.80 13.47 -11.11
CA LEU A 100 -3.85 12.98 -10.21
C LEU A 100 -4.16 13.96 -9.07
N PHE A 101 -3.12 14.46 -8.41
CA PHE A 101 -3.25 15.21 -7.16
C PHE A 101 -2.98 16.70 -7.32
N GLY A 102 -2.36 17.14 -8.42
CA GLY A 102 -2.02 18.54 -8.66
C GLY A 102 -1.17 19.12 -7.53
N GLU A 103 -1.63 20.25 -6.99
CA GLU A 103 -1.03 20.93 -5.84
C GLU A 103 -1.78 20.64 -4.53
N ARG A 104 -2.58 19.56 -4.47
CA ARG A 104 -3.25 19.17 -3.22
C ARG A 104 -2.23 18.74 -2.18
N LYS A 105 -2.44 19.23 -0.97
CA LYS A 105 -1.70 18.87 0.24
C LYS A 105 -2.43 17.80 1.02
N MET A 106 -1.73 17.19 1.97
CA MET A 106 -2.30 16.20 2.88
C MET A 106 -3.54 16.72 3.63
N ALA A 107 -3.63 18.03 3.86
CA ALA A 107 -4.77 18.69 4.50
C ALA A 107 -5.99 18.91 3.58
N ASP A 108 -5.84 18.82 2.26
CA ASP A 108 -6.90 19.10 1.27
C ASP A 108 -7.76 17.87 0.95
N THR A 109 -7.63 16.84 1.78
CA THR A 109 -8.15 15.49 1.57
C THR A 109 -9.56 15.41 2.17
N GLN A 110 -10.52 14.82 1.44
CA GLN A 110 -11.92 14.74 1.88
C GLN A 110 -12.08 13.75 3.05
N ILE A 111 -11.36 12.63 2.97
CA ILE A 111 -11.20 11.67 4.07
C ILE A 111 -9.77 11.86 4.61
N PRO A 112 -9.55 12.03 5.92
CA PRO A 112 -8.21 12.18 6.49
C PRO A 112 -7.27 11.05 6.05
N LEU A 113 -6.18 11.42 5.39
CA LEU A 113 -5.18 10.48 4.89
C LEU A 113 -3.93 10.48 5.77
N LYS A 114 -3.40 9.27 6.02
CA LYS A 114 -2.09 9.03 6.61
C LYS A 114 -1.25 8.14 5.70
N LEU A 115 -0.05 8.58 5.38
CA LEU A 115 0.90 7.84 4.54
C LEU A 115 2.14 7.48 5.34
N ILE A 116 2.47 6.21 5.40
CA ILE A 116 3.61 5.70 6.16
C ILE A 116 4.86 5.70 5.28
N THR A 117 5.95 6.24 5.82
CA THR A 117 7.27 6.29 5.22
C THR A 117 8.33 5.95 6.26
N THR A 118 9.56 5.75 5.80
CA THR A 118 10.72 5.49 6.65
C THR A 118 11.74 6.60 6.47
N ASN A 119 12.10 7.30 7.54
CA ASN A 119 13.23 8.23 7.49
C ASN A 119 14.54 7.43 7.42
N LEU A 120 15.26 7.51 6.31
CA LEU A 120 16.41 6.65 6.03
C LEU A 120 17.66 6.99 6.86
N LYS A 121 17.77 8.24 7.36
CA LYS A 121 18.86 8.62 8.26
C LYS A 121 18.70 8.03 9.66
N SER A 122 17.48 8.03 10.19
CA SER A 122 17.20 7.60 11.57
C SER A 122 16.70 6.15 11.68
N GLY A 123 16.25 5.56 10.58
CA GLY A 123 15.60 4.25 10.56
C GLY A 123 14.23 4.24 11.24
N LYS A 124 13.63 5.41 11.48
CA LYS A 124 12.35 5.56 12.19
C LYS A 124 11.20 5.79 11.23
N LYS A 125 10.02 5.29 11.64
CA LYS A 125 8.75 5.54 10.97
C LYS A 125 8.42 7.04 10.96
N ARG A 126 8.01 7.55 9.81
CA ARG A 126 7.39 8.87 9.66
C ARG A 126 6.02 8.68 9.02
N VAL A 127 5.01 9.35 9.56
CA VAL A 127 3.64 9.33 9.02
C VAL A 127 3.29 10.73 8.57
N PHE A 128 3.09 10.93 7.26
CA PHE A 128 2.56 12.19 6.73
C PHE A 128 1.04 12.19 6.85
N SER A 129 0.46 13.30 7.31
CA SER A 129 -0.97 13.44 7.58
C SER A 129 -1.44 14.87 7.32
N ALA A 130 -2.75 15.14 7.51
CA ALA A 130 -3.31 16.48 7.42
C ALA A 130 -2.65 17.55 8.33
N LYS A 131 -1.85 17.12 9.33
CA LYS A 131 -1.05 18.03 10.17
C LYS A 131 0.19 18.59 9.47
N ASP A 132 0.59 17.98 8.36
CA ASP A 132 1.81 18.28 7.65
C ASP A 132 1.53 19.12 6.40
N ASN A 133 2.31 20.19 6.21
CA ASN A 133 2.20 21.06 5.03
C ASN A 133 2.93 20.47 3.81
N VAL A 134 2.58 19.23 3.46
CA VAL A 134 3.26 18.42 2.44
C VAL A 134 2.28 18.11 1.31
N TYR A 135 2.75 18.14 0.06
CA TYR A 135 1.92 17.72 -1.09
C TYR A 135 1.70 16.21 -1.07
N ILE A 136 0.51 15.76 -1.47
CA ILE A 136 0.17 14.33 -1.52
C ILE A 136 1.17 13.58 -2.42
N LYS A 137 1.53 14.17 -3.57
CA LYS A 137 2.52 13.59 -4.50
C LYS A 137 3.88 13.31 -3.85
N ASP A 138 4.36 14.21 -2.99
CA ASP A 138 5.65 14.06 -2.33
C ASP A 138 5.60 12.96 -1.25
N ALA A 139 4.55 12.97 -0.44
CA ALA A 139 4.34 11.94 0.58
C ALA A 139 4.19 10.54 -0.04
N LEU A 140 3.53 10.43 -1.20
CA LEU A 140 3.40 9.18 -1.95
C LEU A 140 4.73 8.72 -2.55
N LEU A 141 5.51 9.60 -3.20
CA LEU A 141 6.83 9.28 -3.72
C LEU A 141 7.74 8.73 -2.62
N ALA A 142 7.73 9.36 -1.45
CA ALA A 142 8.43 8.84 -0.26
C ALA A 142 7.89 7.48 0.19
N SER A 143 6.56 7.30 0.25
CA SER A 143 5.92 6.06 0.71
C SER A 143 6.11 4.87 -0.23
N MET A 144 6.45 5.09 -1.50
CA MET A 144 6.71 4.04 -2.49
C MET A 144 8.18 3.88 -2.89
N ALA A 145 9.09 4.61 -2.24
CA ALA A 145 10.53 4.60 -2.54
C ALA A 145 11.21 3.30 -2.03
N ILE A 146 10.91 2.17 -2.70
CA ILE A 146 11.44 0.85 -2.36
C ILE A 146 12.95 0.82 -2.67
N PRO A 147 13.81 0.51 -1.69
CA PRO A 147 15.25 0.43 -1.89
C PRO A 147 15.64 -0.51 -3.03
N GLY A 148 16.47 -0.02 -3.95
CA GLY A 148 16.93 -0.77 -5.12
C GLY A 148 15.92 -0.84 -6.27
N VAL A 149 14.72 -0.26 -6.13
CA VAL A 149 13.70 -0.18 -7.19
C VAL A 149 13.45 1.27 -7.58
N TYR A 150 13.14 2.12 -6.61
CA TYR A 150 12.87 3.56 -6.77
C TYR A 150 13.92 4.37 -6.01
N GLU A 151 14.20 5.60 -6.44
CA GLU A 151 15.06 6.50 -5.68
C GLU A 151 14.33 6.99 -4.42
N GLU A 152 15.10 7.23 -3.37
CA GLU A 152 14.64 7.90 -2.16
C GLU A 152 14.08 9.28 -2.46
N HIS A 153 13.09 9.72 -1.67
CA HIS A 153 12.48 11.05 -1.83
C HIS A 153 12.89 11.97 -0.69
N THR A 154 13.19 13.22 -1.03
CA THR A 154 13.57 14.24 -0.03
C THR A 154 12.40 15.19 0.23
N ILE A 155 12.00 15.33 1.49
CA ILE A 155 10.98 16.29 1.93
C ILE A 155 11.61 17.11 3.05
N GLU A 156 11.63 18.44 2.90
CA GLU A 156 12.17 19.37 3.91
C GLU A 156 13.61 19.04 4.37
N GLY A 157 14.45 18.51 3.47
CA GLY A 157 15.87 18.18 3.76
C GLY A 157 16.09 16.83 4.44
N GLU A 158 15.00 16.11 4.75
CA GLU A 158 15.03 14.74 5.25
C GLU A 158 14.77 13.75 4.12
N VAL A 159 15.44 12.60 4.20
CA VAL A 159 15.45 11.57 3.15
C VAL A 159 14.59 10.40 3.57
N TYR A 160 13.66 9.99 2.71
CA TYR A 160 12.64 8.99 3.00
C TYR A 160 12.64 7.85 2.00
N GLY A 161 12.35 6.65 2.51
CA GLY A 161 12.08 5.43 1.75
C GLY A 161 10.71 4.86 2.08
N ASP A 162 10.36 3.76 1.40
CA ASP A 162 9.07 3.08 1.55
C ASP A 162 8.75 2.73 3.02
N GLY A 163 7.48 2.85 3.39
CA GLY A 163 6.99 2.59 4.74
C GLY A 163 7.06 1.14 5.19
N PHE A 164 7.16 0.17 4.26
CA PHE A 164 7.24 -1.26 4.63
C PHE A 164 8.45 -1.57 5.52
N LEU A 165 9.52 -0.77 5.43
CA LEU A 165 10.73 -0.93 6.26
C LEU A 165 10.44 -0.72 7.75
N CYS A 166 9.36 -0.03 8.10
CA CYS A 166 8.96 0.23 9.49
C CYS A 166 7.61 -0.37 9.85
N GLU A 167 6.58 -0.16 9.03
CA GLU A 167 5.23 -0.69 9.24
C GLU A 167 4.40 -0.72 7.95
N ASN A 168 4.27 -1.88 7.33
CA ASN A 168 3.53 -2.07 6.10
C ASN A 168 2.01 -2.03 6.32
N LEU A 169 1.51 -2.70 7.36
CA LEU A 169 0.09 -2.68 7.75
C LEU A 169 -0.08 -1.69 8.91
N GLY A 170 -0.37 -0.44 8.58
CA GLY A 170 -0.39 0.74 9.46
C GLY A 170 -1.39 0.78 10.62
N ILE A 171 -1.64 -0.35 11.30
CA ILE A 171 -2.61 -0.48 12.40
C ILE A 171 -2.26 0.46 13.56
N SER A 172 -0.98 0.61 13.91
CA SER A 172 -0.58 1.41 15.06
C SER A 172 -0.83 2.91 14.87
N GLU A 173 -1.02 3.34 13.63
CA GLU A 173 -1.23 4.74 13.24
C GLU A 173 -2.71 5.11 13.11
N THR A 174 -3.61 4.19 13.46
CA THR A 174 -5.07 4.42 13.43
C THR A 174 -5.54 5.25 14.62
N SER A 175 -6.35 6.28 14.35
CA SER A 175 -7.03 7.12 15.34
C SER A 175 -8.23 6.41 15.97
N TYR A 176 -8.95 5.61 15.19
CA TYR A 176 -10.17 4.95 15.65
C TYR A 176 -9.87 3.58 16.27
N LYS A 177 -10.78 3.10 17.13
CA LYS A 177 -10.66 1.77 17.74
C LYS A 177 -11.04 0.67 16.76
N ASP A 178 -12.03 0.95 15.92
CA ASP A 178 -12.57 0.02 14.94
C ASP A 178 -11.76 0.19 13.64
N VAL A 179 -11.27 -0.92 13.09
CA VAL A 179 -10.34 -0.91 11.96
C VAL A 179 -10.76 -1.96 10.94
N LEU A 180 -10.92 -1.54 9.68
CA LEU A 180 -10.94 -2.44 8.53
C LEU A 180 -9.54 -2.45 7.92
N ALA A 181 -8.85 -3.58 7.99
CA ALA A 181 -7.48 -3.72 7.48
C ALA A 181 -7.45 -4.70 6.31
N VAL A 182 -6.82 -4.29 5.21
CA VAL A 182 -6.58 -5.15 4.04
C VAL A 182 -5.08 -5.42 3.93
N ASP A 183 -4.67 -6.67 4.18
CA ASP A 183 -3.28 -7.12 4.11
C ASP A 183 -3.07 -8.03 2.89
N VAL A 184 -2.57 -7.44 1.79
CA VAL A 184 -2.28 -8.19 0.55
C VAL A 184 -1.01 -9.04 0.64
N LEU A 185 -0.25 -8.90 1.74
CA LEU A 185 0.94 -9.69 2.07
C LEU A 185 0.72 -10.50 3.36
N GLY A 186 -0.55 -10.77 3.68
CA GLY A 186 -0.99 -11.54 4.83
C GLY A 186 -0.76 -13.05 4.70
N GLU A 187 -1.51 -13.82 5.50
CA GLU A 187 -1.41 -15.28 5.65
C GLU A 187 -1.57 -16.05 4.33
N HIS A 188 -2.27 -15.49 3.36
CA HIS A 188 -2.57 -16.13 2.07
C HIS A 188 -1.64 -15.68 0.93
N SER A 189 -0.52 -14.99 1.25
CA SER A 189 0.41 -14.42 0.27
C SER A 189 1.64 -15.29 -0.06
N PHE A 190 1.81 -16.43 0.59
CA PHE A 190 2.90 -17.39 0.35
C PHE A 190 2.45 -18.84 0.57
N GLU A 191 3.19 -19.77 -0.04
CA GLU A 191 3.05 -21.20 0.28
C GLU A 191 3.63 -21.46 1.67
N LYS A 192 2.85 -22.14 2.52
CA LYS A 192 3.25 -22.50 3.88
C LYS A 192 4.24 -23.68 3.92
N GLU A 193 4.33 -24.43 2.83
CA GLU A 193 5.33 -25.48 2.66
C GLU A 193 6.64 -24.82 2.24
N LEU A 194 7.69 -25.03 3.05
CA LEU A 194 9.04 -24.64 2.67
C LEU A 194 9.43 -25.47 1.44
N PRO A 195 9.69 -24.85 0.27
CA PRO A 195 10.24 -25.61 -0.85
C PRO A 195 11.59 -26.17 -0.43
N ASP A 196 11.93 -27.39 -0.85
CA ASP A 196 13.30 -27.88 -0.78
C ASP A 196 14.20 -26.83 -1.43
N ASN A 197 15.06 -26.19 -0.62
CA ASN A 197 15.87 -25.02 -0.98
C ASN A 197 15.09 -23.68 -1.12
N PHE A 198 14.45 -23.18 -0.05
CA PHE A 198 13.74 -21.89 0.02
C PHE A 198 14.44 -20.70 -0.69
N PHE A 199 15.78 -20.61 -0.61
CA PHE A 199 16.58 -19.56 -1.25
C PHE A 199 17.15 -19.93 -2.64
N LYS A 200 17.04 -21.18 -3.11
CA LYS A 200 17.32 -21.50 -4.53
C LYS A 200 16.18 -20.95 -5.36
N THR A 201 16.41 -19.74 -5.83
CA THR A 201 15.56 -19.02 -6.77
C THR A 201 16.30 -18.92 -8.10
N HIS A 202 15.57 -18.64 -9.17
CA HIS A 202 16.19 -18.50 -10.49
C HIS A 202 16.98 -17.18 -10.61
N ASN A 203 16.73 -16.20 -9.72
CA ASN A 203 17.40 -14.91 -9.69
C ASN A 203 17.30 -14.19 -8.32
N VAL A 204 18.21 -13.24 -8.08
CA VAL A 204 18.32 -12.47 -6.82
C VAL A 204 17.08 -11.62 -6.51
N LEU A 205 16.36 -11.15 -7.52
CA LEU A 205 15.13 -10.36 -7.35
C LEU A 205 14.02 -11.19 -6.70
N GLU A 206 13.84 -12.44 -7.12
CA GLU A 206 12.87 -13.36 -6.53
C GLU A 206 13.22 -13.66 -5.05
N MET A 207 14.51 -13.86 -4.75
CA MET A 207 14.97 -14.05 -3.37
C MET A 207 14.70 -12.81 -2.50
N PHE A 208 14.96 -11.62 -3.03
CA PHE A 208 14.68 -10.36 -2.36
C PHE A 208 13.18 -10.19 -2.09
N GLU A 209 12.33 -10.43 -3.10
CA GLU A 209 10.87 -10.37 -2.96
C GLU A 209 10.37 -11.31 -1.86
N ARG A 210 10.78 -12.58 -1.86
CA ARG A 210 10.40 -13.56 -0.83
C ARG A 210 10.81 -13.11 0.57
N SER A 211 12.01 -12.56 0.70
CA SER A 211 12.54 -12.07 1.99
C SER A 211 11.73 -10.88 2.50
N VAL A 212 11.39 -9.92 1.62
CA VAL A 212 10.56 -8.76 1.96
C VAL A 212 9.14 -9.18 2.35
N ARG A 213 8.52 -10.13 1.63
CA ARG A 213 7.20 -10.66 2.02
C ARG A 213 7.21 -11.28 3.41
N LEU A 214 8.21 -12.10 3.71
CA LEU A 214 8.32 -12.73 5.02
C LEU A 214 8.54 -11.70 6.14
N LEU A 215 9.39 -10.68 5.90
CA LEU A 215 9.58 -9.57 6.83
C LEU A 215 8.26 -8.84 7.12
N ILE A 216 7.55 -8.44 6.07
CA ILE A 216 6.26 -7.74 6.16
C ILE A 216 5.22 -8.59 6.90
N TYR A 217 5.11 -9.88 6.56
CA TYR A 217 4.18 -10.79 7.23
C TYR A 217 4.44 -10.87 8.73
N ASN A 218 5.71 -11.04 9.14
CA ASN A 218 6.07 -11.10 10.56
C ASN A 218 5.79 -9.78 11.29
N GLN A 219 6.04 -8.64 10.64
CA GLN A 219 5.72 -7.32 11.16
C GLN A 219 4.19 -7.16 11.37
N SER A 220 3.37 -7.48 10.37
CA SER A 220 1.90 -7.46 10.47
C SER A 220 1.42 -8.36 11.61
N ARG A 221 1.86 -9.63 11.68
CA ARG A 221 1.43 -10.56 12.74
C ARG A 221 1.84 -10.08 14.13
N THR A 222 3.02 -9.47 14.28
CA THR A 222 3.48 -8.90 15.55
C THR A 222 2.58 -7.75 15.98
N ILE A 223 2.26 -6.82 15.09
CA ILE A 223 1.40 -5.68 15.44
C ILE A 223 -0.01 -6.16 15.81
N LEU A 224 -0.55 -7.11 15.04
CA LEU A 224 -1.87 -7.69 15.28
C LEU A 224 -1.97 -8.44 16.62
N SER A 225 -0.87 -8.98 17.16
CA SER A 225 -0.88 -9.71 18.44
C SER A 225 -0.83 -8.81 19.67
N TYR A 226 -0.37 -7.56 19.53
CA TYR A 226 -0.22 -6.60 20.64
C TYR A 226 -1.22 -5.44 20.61
N THR A 227 -2.00 -5.32 19.54
CA THR A 227 -2.97 -4.23 19.37
C THR A 227 -4.23 -4.45 20.21
N ASP A 228 -4.80 -3.36 20.72
CA ASP A 228 -6.10 -3.31 21.42
C ASP A 228 -7.26 -2.88 20.51
N LYS A 229 -6.99 -2.74 19.20
CA LYS A 229 -7.94 -2.34 18.16
C LYS A 229 -8.93 -3.47 17.86
N ASN A 230 -10.15 -3.10 17.48
CA ASN A 230 -11.15 -4.02 16.97
C ASN A 230 -10.95 -4.18 15.46
N ILE A 231 -10.28 -5.25 15.04
CA ILE A 231 -9.86 -5.42 13.65
C ILE A 231 -10.81 -6.35 12.90
N VAL A 232 -11.32 -5.88 11.76
CA VAL A 232 -11.82 -6.70 10.65
C VAL A 232 -10.66 -6.83 9.66
N LEU A 233 -10.04 -8.00 9.59
CA LEU A 233 -8.86 -8.25 8.76
C LEU A 233 -9.28 -9.00 7.49
N ILE A 234 -8.96 -8.44 6.33
CA ILE A 234 -9.13 -9.06 5.01
C ILE A 234 -7.74 -9.39 4.46
N GLU A 235 -7.53 -10.65 4.07
CA GLU A 235 -6.27 -11.14 3.53
C GLU A 235 -6.53 -11.79 2.15
N PRO A 236 -6.43 -11.03 1.04
CA PRO A 236 -6.65 -11.60 -0.29
C PRO A 236 -5.68 -12.74 -0.64
N GLN A 237 -6.12 -13.70 -1.47
CA GLN A 237 -5.28 -14.83 -1.88
C GLN A 237 -4.28 -14.43 -2.98
N THR A 238 -3.11 -13.91 -2.59
CA THR A 238 -2.14 -13.30 -3.50
C THR A 238 -0.92 -14.17 -3.85
N LYS A 239 -0.84 -15.39 -3.31
CA LYS A 239 0.32 -16.29 -3.48
C LYS A 239 0.73 -16.55 -4.94
N ASP A 240 -0.22 -16.57 -5.88
CA ASP A 240 0.02 -16.93 -7.28
C ASP A 240 0.52 -15.74 -8.14
N PHE A 241 0.71 -14.58 -7.51
CA PHE A 241 1.10 -13.32 -8.16
C PHE A 241 2.35 -12.74 -7.53
N SER A 242 3.18 -12.06 -8.33
CA SER A 242 4.36 -11.32 -7.85
C SER A 242 4.06 -9.83 -7.67
N THR A 243 4.80 -9.15 -6.79
CA THR A 243 4.64 -7.71 -6.48
C THR A 243 4.97 -6.79 -7.66
N TYR A 244 5.51 -7.33 -8.75
CA TYR A 244 5.83 -6.62 -9.99
C TYR A 244 4.95 -6.99 -11.19
N GLN A 245 3.96 -7.86 -11.03
CA GLN A 245 3.08 -8.31 -12.13
C GLN A 245 1.91 -7.34 -12.40
N PHE A 246 2.20 -6.06 -12.60
CA PHE A 246 1.21 -5.00 -12.85
C PHE A 246 0.30 -5.28 -14.07
N HIS A 247 0.82 -5.96 -15.09
CA HIS A 247 0.04 -6.37 -16.28
C HIS A 247 -1.11 -7.33 -15.96
N LYS A 248 -1.13 -7.97 -14.78
CA LYS A 248 -2.22 -8.84 -14.32
C LYS A 248 -3.28 -8.11 -13.49
N HIS A 249 -3.38 -6.79 -13.61
CA HIS A 249 -4.26 -5.95 -12.78
C HIS A 249 -5.73 -6.42 -12.73
N GLU A 250 -6.29 -6.94 -13.83
CA GLU A 250 -7.64 -7.52 -13.85
C GLU A 250 -7.78 -8.69 -12.89
N ALA A 251 -6.91 -9.69 -13.00
CA ALA A 251 -6.93 -10.86 -12.13
C ALA A 251 -6.63 -10.48 -10.67
N ILE A 252 -5.65 -9.61 -10.42
CA ILE A 252 -5.30 -9.20 -9.06
C ILE A 252 -6.46 -8.46 -8.38
N ARG A 253 -7.16 -7.57 -9.11
CA ARG A 253 -8.35 -6.87 -8.60
C ARG A 253 -9.41 -7.86 -8.10
N THR A 254 -9.65 -8.95 -8.84
CA THR A 254 -10.66 -9.94 -8.46
C THR A 254 -10.38 -10.66 -7.15
N LEU A 255 -9.12 -10.69 -6.69
CA LEU A 255 -8.74 -11.33 -5.44
C LEU A 255 -9.33 -10.64 -4.20
N GLY A 256 -9.71 -9.36 -4.32
CA GLY A 256 -10.32 -8.61 -3.22
C GLY A 256 -11.86 -8.61 -3.22
N LEU A 257 -12.51 -9.16 -4.25
CA LEU A 257 -13.97 -9.12 -4.39
C LEU A 257 -14.65 -10.19 -3.53
N GLY A 258 -15.80 -9.84 -2.94
CA GLY A 258 -16.60 -10.75 -2.11
C GLY A 258 -15.94 -11.16 -0.80
N LEU A 259 -14.97 -10.38 -0.31
CA LEU A 259 -14.24 -10.67 0.94
C LEU A 259 -14.77 -9.90 2.15
N LEU A 260 -15.57 -8.86 1.92
CA LEU A 260 -16.23 -8.07 2.96
C LEU A 260 -17.66 -8.51 3.17
#